data_AF-A0A524CJK9-F1
#
_entry.id   AF-A0A524CJK9-F1
#
_cell.length_a   1.000
_cell.length_b   1.000
_cell.length_c   1.000
_cell.angle_alpha   90.00
_cell.angle_beta   90.00
_cell.angle_gamma   90.00
#
_symmetry.space_group_name_H-M   'P 1'
#
loop_
_entity.id
_entity.type
_entity.pdbx_description
1 polymer ?
#
loop_
_entity_poly.entity_id
_entity_poly.type
_entity_poly.pdbx_seq_one_letter_code
_entity_poly.pdbx_strand_id
1 'polypeptide(L)'
;MTDLEHMLRKVHKAIFNDKDSVVLDGEKYPIERTSKKGLRCVYYDKYFFVEQNPDKDSHWAEKARKGDKITWAIKGNDFIANIHDGKFHQFKELDN
;
A
#
# COMPACT_ATOMS: atom_id res chain seq x y z
N MET A 1 8.14 16.57 2.67
CA MET A 1 7.48 15.34 2.20
C MET A 1 7.32 14.45 3.42
N THR A 2 6.09 14.08 3.77
CA THR A 2 5.81 13.22 4.92
C THR A 2 6.46 11.85 4.71
N ASP A 3 7.04 11.31 5.78
CA ASP A 3 7.71 9.99 5.77
C ASP A 3 6.81 8.90 5.17
N LEU A 4 5.52 8.96 5.49
CA LEU A 4 4.48 8.06 4.97
C LEU A 4 4.34 8.07 3.44
N GLU A 5 4.32 9.25 2.81
CA GLU A 5 4.18 9.33 1.36
C GLU A 5 5.38 8.65 0.69
N HIS A 6 6.58 8.92 1.18
CA HIS A 6 7.81 8.37 0.62
C HIS A 6 7.85 6.84 0.77
N MET A 7 7.49 6.32 1.96
CA MET A 7 7.37 4.89 2.20
C MET A 7 6.32 4.24 1.30
N LEU A 8 5.10 4.79 1.26
CA LEU A 8 4.01 4.24 0.46
C LEU A 8 4.36 4.23 -1.04
N ARG A 9 5.04 5.27 -1.56
CA ARG A 9 5.55 5.32 -2.94
C ARG A 9 6.55 4.22 -3.22
N LYS A 10 7.49 3.97 -2.31
CA LYS A 10 8.47 2.88 -2.42
C LYS A 10 7.79 1.52 -2.44
N VAL A 11 6.87 1.27 -1.51
CA VAL A 11 6.12 0.01 -1.43
C VAL A 11 5.29 -0.21 -2.69
N HIS A 12 4.53 0.80 -3.11
CA HIS A 12 3.74 0.77 -4.35
C HIS A 12 4.62 0.38 -5.54
N LYS A 13 5.74 1.08 -5.73
CA LYS A 13 6.67 0.80 -6.83
C LYS A 13 7.24 -0.62 -6.74
N ALA A 14 7.57 -1.10 -5.54
CA ALA A 14 8.14 -2.44 -5.36
C ALA A 14 7.10 -3.54 -5.67
N ILE A 15 5.87 -3.40 -5.15
CA ILE A 15 4.73 -4.28 -5.42
C ILE A 15 4.48 -4.38 -6.93
N PHE A 16 4.39 -3.25 -7.63
CA PHE A 16 4.04 -3.23 -9.06
C PHE A 16 5.22 -3.46 -10.01
N ASN A 17 6.45 -3.56 -9.51
CA ASN A 17 7.63 -4.02 -10.26
C ASN A 17 8.02 -5.46 -9.92
N ASP A 18 7.11 -6.24 -9.33
CA ASP A 18 7.34 -7.66 -9.03
C ASP A 18 8.55 -7.92 -8.13
N LYS A 19 8.82 -7.01 -7.18
CA LYS A 19 9.91 -7.21 -6.22
C LYS A 19 9.45 -8.10 -5.08
N ASP A 20 10.36 -8.92 -4.56
CA ASP A 20 10.14 -9.73 -3.35
C ASP A 20 10.30 -8.93 -2.06
N SER A 21 10.80 -7.70 -2.14
CA SER A 21 11.13 -6.88 -0.98
C SER A 21 11.26 -5.40 -1.33
N VAL A 22 11.17 -4.56 -0.31
CA VAL A 22 11.29 -3.10 -0.38
C VAL A 22 12.23 -2.62 0.72
N VAL A 23 13.03 -1.59 0.42
CA VAL A 23 13.91 -0.95 1.41
C VAL A 23 13.21 0.27 2.00
N LEU A 24 12.90 0.22 3.28
CA LEU A 24 12.28 1.29 4.07
C LEU A 24 13.27 1.67 5.18
N ASP A 25 13.55 2.95 5.33
CA ASP A 25 14.54 3.48 6.30
C ASP A 25 15.93 2.80 6.31
N GLY A 26 16.35 2.25 5.16
CA GLY A 26 17.63 1.53 5.03
C GLY A 26 17.55 0.04 5.38
N GLU A 27 16.42 -0.44 5.88
CA GLU A 27 16.17 -1.85 6.17
C GLU A 27 15.31 -2.51 5.08
N LYS A 28 15.54 -3.80 4.83
CA LYS A 28 14.86 -4.56 3.77
C LYS A 28 13.68 -5.34 4.35
N TYR A 29 12.47 -5.02 3.89
CA TYR A 29 11.24 -5.68 4.29
C TYR A 29 10.71 -6.59 3.16
N PRO A 30 10.30 -7.83 3.47
CA PRO A 30 9.72 -8.73 2.47
C PRO A 30 8.34 -8.26 2.03
N ILE A 31 8.04 -8.44 0.75
CA ILE A 31 6.69 -8.30 0.20
C ILE A 31 6.01 -9.67 0.34
N GLU A 32 5.14 -9.77 1.33
CA GLU A 32 4.36 -10.97 1.58
C GLU A 32 3.08 -10.97 0.74
N ARG A 33 2.41 -12.12 0.68
CA ARG A 33 1.10 -12.25 0.04
C ARG A 33 0.07 -12.67 1.06
N THR A 34 -1.06 -11.96 1.09
CA THR A 34 -2.18 -12.28 1.98
C THR A 34 -2.73 -13.68 1.67
N SER A 35 -2.91 -14.52 2.69
CA SER A 35 -3.29 -15.92 2.51
C SER A 35 -4.66 -16.13 1.85
N LYS A 36 -5.57 -15.14 1.97
CA LYS A 36 -6.94 -15.26 1.44
C LYS A 36 -7.06 -14.96 -0.05
N LYS A 37 -6.24 -14.05 -0.59
CA LYS A 37 -6.42 -13.50 -1.95
C LYS A 37 -5.10 -13.32 -2.71
N GLY A 38 -3.97 -13.64 -2.11
CA GLY A 38 -2.65 -13.52 -2.75
C GLY A 38 -2.18 -12.07 -2.95
N LEU A 39 -2.86 -11.09 -2.34
CA LEU A 39 -2.53 -9.67 -2.46
C LEU A 39 -1.19 -9.38 -1.80
N ARG A 40 -0.33 -8.64 -2.49
CA ARG A 40 0.97 -8.18 -2.01
C ARG A 40 0.82 -7.18 -0.88
N CYS A 41 1.54 -7.42 0.19
CA CYS A 41 1.52 -6.60 1.38
C CYS A 41 2.89 -6.50 2.05
N VAL A 42 3.11 -5.41 2.77
CA VAL A 42 4.32 -5.14 3.53
C VAL A 42 3.92 -4.61 4.90
N TYR A 43 4.40 -5.26 5.94
CA TYR A 43 4.30 -4.75 7.31
C TYR A 43 5.57 -3.98 7.64
N TYR A 44 5.41 -2.74 8.13
CA TYR A 44 6.50 -1.89 8.57
C TYR A 44 6.07 -1.14 9.83
N ASP A 45 6.66 -1.49 10.97
CA ASP A 45 6.34 -0.90 12.27
C ASP A 45 4.81 -0.91 12.53
N LYS A 46 4.18 0.25 12.72
CA LYS A 46 2.72 0.43 12.88
C LYS A 46 1.94 0.53 11.57
N TYR A 47 2.61 0.51 10.43
CA TYR A 47 2.02 0.66 9.11
C TYR A 47 1.91 -0.68 8.40
N PHE A 48 0.74 -0.92 7.83
CA PHE A 48 0.47 -2.04 6.96
C PHE A 48 0.16 -1.52 5.57
N PHE A 49 1.02 -1.87 4.63
CA PHE A 49 0.87 -1.52 3.23
C PHE A 49 0.31 -2.70 2.46
N VAL A 50 -0.74 -2.50 1.68
CA VAL A 50 -1.38 -3.59 0.94
C VAL A 50 -1.92 -3.11 -0.40
N GLU A 51 -1.78 -3.92 -1.44
CA GLU A 51 -2.42 -3.62 -2.73
C GLU A 51 -3.96 -3.67 -2.63
N GLN A 52 -4.64 -2.85 -3.43
CA GLN A 52 -6.09 -2.83 -3.47
C GLN A 52 -6.63 -4.18 -3.91
N ASN A 53 -7.55 -4.73 -3.13
CA ASN A 53 -8.25 -5.95 -3.49
C ASN A 53 -9.28 -5.67 -4.60
N PRO A 54 -9.13 -6.25 -5.82
CA PRO A 54 -10.11 -6.11 -6.88
C PRO A 54 -11.41 -6.88 -6.56
N ASP A 55 -11.43 -7.86 -5.65
CA ASP A 55 -12.65 -8.59 -5.28
C ASP A 55 -13.60 -7.80 -4.37
N LYS A 56 -13.18 -6.65 -3.84
CA LYS A 56 -14.05 -5.87 -2.94
C LYS A 56 -15.17 -5.16 -3.71
N ASP A 57 -16.27 -4.91 -3.03
CA ASP A 57 -17.34 -4.06 -3.55
C ASP A 57 -17.03 -2.61 -3.17
N SER A 58 -16.18 -1.96 -3.96
CA SER A 58 -15.84 -0.55 -3.76
C SER A 58 -15.41 0.10 -5.07
N HIS A 59 -15.59 1.42 -5.15
CA HIS A 59 -15.15 2.20 -6.31
C HIS A 59 -13.65 2.04 -6.60
N TRP A 60 -12.83 1.82 -5.57
CA TRP A 60 -11.40 1.53 -5.72
C TRP A 60 -11.12 0.13 -6.26
N ALA A 61 -11.95 -0.85 -5.90
CA ALA A 61 -11.85 -2.21 -6.45
C ALA A 61 -12.23 -2.24 -7.94
N GLU A 62 -13.23 -1.46 -8.36
CA GLU A 62 -13.55 -1.31 -9.78
C GLU A 62 -12.37 -0.75 -10.58
N LYS A 63 -11.67 0.24 -10.03
CA LYS A 63 -10.43 0.78 -10.63
C LYS A 63 -9.34 -0.28 -10.70
N ALA A 64 -9.08 -1.00 -9.60
CA ALA A 64 -8.11 -2.09 -9.60
C ALA A 64 -8.43 -3.18 -10.64
N ARG A 65 -9.72 -3.52 -10.83
CA ARG A 65 -10.17 -4.44 -11.90
C ARG A 65 -9.90 -3.90 -13.31
N LYS A 66 -9.93 -2.58 -13.50
CA LYS A 66 -9.59 -1.91 -14.76
C LYS A 66 -8.07 -1.82 -15.01
N GLY A 67 -7.25 -2.28 -14.06
CA GLY A 67 -5.79 -2.27 -14.15
C GLY A 67 -5.13 -1.11 -13.39
N ASP A 68 -5.90 -0.30 -12.67
CA ASP A 68 -5.31 0.75 -11.82
C ASP A 68 -4.50 0.15 -10.69
N LYS A 69 -3.27 0.64 -10.58
CA LYS A 69 -2.34 0.26 -9.54
C LYS A 69 -2.67 1.08 -8.29
N ILE A 70 -3.22 0.42 -7.27
CA ILE A 70 -3.60 1.08 -6.01
C ILE A 70 -2.95 0.37 -4.83
N THR A 71 -2.36 1.13 -3.91
CA THR A 71 -1.77 0.63 -2.66
C THR A 71 -2.25 1.46 -1.49
N TRP A 72 -2.69 0.81 -0.42
CA TRP A 72 -3.15 1.45 0.80
C TRP A 72 -2.07 1.44 1.87
N ALA A 73 -2.05 2.50 2.67
CA ALA A 73 -1.41 2.52 3.98
C ALA A 73 -2.48 2.45 5.05
N ILE A 74 -2.36 1.45 5.92
CA ILE A 74 -3.26 1.19 7.03
C ILE A 74 -2.44 1.29 8.32
N LYS A 75 -2.96 1.97 9.34
CA LYS A 75 -2.33 2.03 10.66
C LYS A 75 -3.33 1.46 11.67
N GLY A 76 -3.01 0.30 12.26
CA GLY A 76 -3.97 -0.46 13.05
C GLY A 76 -5.18 -0.87 12.21
N ASN A 77 -6.33 -0.22 12.44
CA ASN A 77 -7.58 -0.44 11.71
C ASN A 77 -7.96 0.70 10.76
N ASP A 78 -7.13 1.75 10.67
CA ASP A 78 -7.45 2.98 9.96
C ASP A 78 -6.76 3.06 8.61
N PHE A 79 -7.54 3.29 7.56
CA PHE A 79 -7.04 3.61 6.22
C PHE A 79 -6.60 5.08 6.20
N ILE A 80 -5.30 5.30 6.41
CA ILE A 80 -4.75 6.65 6.56
C ILE A 80 -4.42 7.31 5.21
N ALA A 81 -3.98 6.53 4.23
CA ALA A 81 -3.60 7.02 2.91
C ALA A 81 -3.65 5.92 1.84
N ASN A 82 -3.64 6.32 0.57
CA ASN A 82 -3.40 5.44 -0.56
C ASN A 82 -2.53 6.12 -1.63
N ILE A 83 -2.00 5.30 -2.53
CA ILE A 83 -1.49 5.75 -3.82
C ILE A 83 -2.35 5.13 -4.90
N HIS A 84 -2.79 5.97 -5.83
CA HIS A 84 -3.50 5.59 -7.02
C HIS A 84 -2.86 6.30 -8.21
N ASP A 85 -2.42 5.54 -9.21
CA ASP A 85 -1.82 6.09 -10.44
C ASP A 85 -0.65 7.06 -10.16
N GLY A 86 0.19 6.72 -9.18
CA GLY A 86 1.32 7.57 -8.77
C GLY A 86 0.95 8.85 -8.01
N LYS A 87 -0.34 9.10 -7.76
CA LYS A 87 -0.83 10.19 -6.90
C LYS A 87 -1.05 9.68 -5.49
N PHE A 88 -0.57 10.44 -4.51
CA PHE A 88 -0.78 10.16 -3.10
C PHE A 88 -2.07 10.82 -2.62
N HIS A 89 -2.93 10.07 -1.95
CA HIS A 89 -4.17 10.55 -1.35
C HIS A 89 -4.13 10.23 0.14
N GLN A 90 -4.22 11.25 0.99
CA GLN A 90 -4.28 11.08 2.44
C GLN A 90 -5.73 11.29 2.90
N PHE A 91 -6.23 10.38 3.74
CA PHE A 91 -7.60 10.39 4.25
C PHE A 91 -7.68 10.76 5.73
N LYS A 92 -6.65 10.43 6.52
CA LYS A 92 -6.55 10.80 7.94
C LYS A 92 -5.19 11.43 8.22
N GLU A 93 -5.18 12.46 9.05
CA GLU A 93 -3.95 12.96 9.64
C GLU A 93 -3.42 11.92 10.64
N LEU A 94 -2.10 11.75 10.66
CA LEU A 94 -1.46 10.99 11.72
C LEU A 94 -1.56 11.85 12.97
N ASP A 95 -2.38 11.44 13.95
CA ASP A 95 -2.46 12.16 15.23
C ASP A 95 -1.04 12.43 15.77
N ASN A 96 -0.82 13.70 16.10
CA ASN A 96 0.42 14.32 16.57
C ASN A 96 0.75 13.88 17.99
#